data_AF-A0A542XCV7-F1
#
_entry.id   AF-A0A542XCV7-F1
#
_cell.length_a   1.000
_cell.length_b   1.000
_cell.length_c   1.000
_cell.angle_alpha   90.00
_cell.angle_beta   90.00
_cell.angle_gamma   90.00
#
_symmetry.space_group_name_H-M   'P 1'
#
loop_
_entity.id
_entity.type
_entity.pdbx_description
1 polymer ?
#
loop_
_entity_poly.entity_id
_entity_poly.type
_entity_poly.pdbx_seq_one_letter_code
_entity_poly.pdbx_strand_id
1 'polypeptide(L)'
;MSTTPSAPRSATVLWAGALACALSVVVTIATQGALRDGLAAAYTYTADRTLEAAQSATLTYLFTIAGLGLVFYTAYALAGRRAGRSGIAAWLSVGLLVLASALAIYNLTQPFPLAVRLVGLLPPAVGALAVGTLRAERRATAA
;
A
#
# COMPACT_ATOMS: atom_id res chain seq x y z
N MET A 1 15.02 35.76 -12.06
CA MET A 1 13.87 34.90 -11.71
C MET A 1 14.35 33.45 -11.76
N SER A 2 14.59 32.83 -10.61
CA SER A 2 14.98 31.42 -10.54
C SER A 2 13.73 30.56 -10.67
N THR A 3 13.53 29.94 -11.83
CA THR A 3 12.52 28.88 -11.98
C THR A 3 13.07 27.63 -11.32
N THR A 4 12.85 27.49 -10.00
CA THR A 4 13.07 26.23 -9.31
C THR A 4 12.21 25.18 -10.01
N PRO A 5 12.78 24.11 -10.58
CA PRO A 5 11.96 23.11 -11.24
C PRO A 5 11.05 22.48 -10.20
N SER A 6 9.74 22.68 -10.33
CA SER A 6 8.76 21.98 -9.50
C SER A 6 8.97 20.48 -9.71
N ALA A 7 9.23 19.73 -8.65
CA ALA A 7 9.33 18.28 -8.73
C ALA A 7 8.10 17.73 -9.47
N PRO A 8 8.27 16.74 -10.36
CA PRO A 8 7.13 16.18 -11.10
C PRO A 8 6.08 15.69 -10.11
N ARG A 9 4.80 16.00 -10.37
CA ARG A 9 3.69 15.70 -9.44
C ARG A 9 3.64 14.21 -9.12
N SER A 10 4.04 13.37 -10.08
CA SER A 10 4.21 11.93 -9.90
C SER A 10 5.18 11.54 -8.78
N ALA A 11 6.31 12.24 -8.57
CA ALA A 11 7.25 11.91 -7.50
C ALA A 11 6.65 12.17 -6.10
N THR A 12 5.93 13.28 -5.94
CA THR A 12 5.24 13.61 -4.68
C THR A 12 4.19 12.55 -4.33
N VAL A 13 3.43 12.08 -5.32
CA VAL A 13 2.41 11.04 -5.10
C VAL A 13 3.05 9.69 -4.73
N LEU A 14 4.18 9.32 -5.34
CA LEU A 14 4.89 8.09 -4.99
C LEU A 14 5.45 8.14 -3.55
N TRP A 15 6.00 9.27 -3.11
CA TRP A 15 6.43 9.45 -1.72
C TRP A 15 5.26 9.42 -0.73
N ALA A 16 4.11 9.99 -1.09
CA ALA A 16 2.89 9.85 -0.30
C ALA A 16 2.46 8.38 -0.17
N GLY A 17 2.64 7.58 -1.22
CA GLY A 17 2.36 6.14 -1.22
C GLY A 17 3.29 5.38 -0.27
N ALA A 18 4.58 5.70 -0.31
CA ALA A 18 5.55 5.15 0.64
C ALA A 18 5.18 5.52 2.09
N LEU A 19 4.81 6.77 2.34
CA LEU A 19 4.39 7.22 3.67
C LEU A 19 3.10 6.53 4.13
N ALA A 20 2.14 6.31 3.24
CA ALA A 20 0.93 5.54 3.55
C ALA A 20 1.26 4.09 3.97
N CYS A 21 2.18 3.42 3.26
CA CYS A 21 2.64 2.09 3.63
C CYS A 21 3.36 2.07 4.99
N ALA A 22 4.22 3.06 5.26
CA ALA A 22 4.88 3.19 6.57
C ALA A 22 3.85 3.39 7.69
N LEU A 23 2.83 4.23 7.47
CA LEU A 23 1.69 4.38 8.38
C LEU A 23 0.95 3.06 8.61
N SER A 24 0.73 2.24 7.58
CA SER A 24 0.13 0.91 7.73
C SER A 24 0.94 0.02 8.67
N VAL A 25 2.27 0.04 8.58
CA VAL A 25 3.15 -0.70 9.50
C VAL A 25 2.98 -0.20 10.93
N VAL A 26 3.08 1.11 11.16
CA VAL A 26 2.95 1.71 12.50
C VAL A 26 1.58 1.40 13.13
N VAL A 27 0.51 1.55 12.35
CA VAL A 27 -0.86 1.28 12.82
C VAL A 27 -1.06 -0.20 13.12
N THR A 28 -0.50 -1.10 12.30
CA THR A 28 -0.54 -2.54 12.57
C THR A 28 0.14 -2.88 13.89
N ILE A 29 1.32 -2.30 14.17
CA ILE A 29 2.02 -2.48 15.45
C ILE A 29 1.19 -1.93 16.61
N ALA A 30 0.67 -0.71 16.48
CA ALA A 30 -0.08 -0.04 17.53
C ALA A 30 -1.42 -0.75 17.87
N THR A 31 -1.99 -1.49 16.92
CA THR A 31 -3.29 -2.15 17.07
C THR A 31 -3.20 -3.66 17.20
N GLN A 32 -1.99 -4.22 17.37
CA GLN A 32 -1.79 -5.67 17.43
C GLN A 32 -2.62 -6.39 18.52
N GLY A 33 -2.85 -5.72 19.66
CA GLY A 33 -3.67 -6.25 20.75
C GLY A 33 -5.15 -6.36 20.34
N ALA A 34 -5.72 -5.26 19.85
CA ALA A 34 -7.09 -5.24 19.34
C ALA A 34 -7.30 -6.19 18.16
N LEU A 35 -6.26 -6.43 17.35
CA LEU A 35 -6.28 -7.42 16.28
C LEU A 35 -6.36 -8.85 16.84
N ARG A 36 -5.60 -9.17 17.90
CA ARG A 36 -5.71 -10.45 18.61
C ARG A 36 -7.11 -10.64 19.20
N ASP A 37 -7.65 -9.61 19.85
CA ASP A 37 -8.98 -9.68 20.48
C ASP A 37 -10.09 -9.88 19.44
N GLY A 38 -10.01 -9.16 18.32
CA GLY A 38 -10.95 -9.32 17.21
C GLY A 38 -10.91 -10.72 16.58
N LEU A 39 -9.73 -11.29 16.44
CA LEU A 39 -9.54 -12.67 15.98
C LEU A 39 -10.11 -13.69 16.99
N ALA A 40 -9.80 -13.52 18.28
CA ALA A 40 -10.31 -14.35 19.37
C ALA A 40 -11.84 -14.38 19.44
N ALA A 41 -12.47 -13.23 19.21
CA ALA A 41 -13.93 -13.10 19.23
C ALA A 41 -14.61 -13.65 17.97
N ALA A 42 -13.94 -13.63 16.81
CA ALA A 42 -14.54 -13.96 15.52
C ALA A 42 -14.42 -15.44 15.13
N TYR A 43 -13.44 -16.17 15.68
CA TYR A 43 -13.14 -17.53 15.26
C TYR A 43 -13.01 -18.50 16.44
N THR A 44 -13.39 -19.75 16.19
CA THR A 44 -13.15 -20.85 17.12
C THR A 44 -11.79 -21.48 16.84
N TYR A 45 -10.97 -21.62 17.88
CA TYR A 45 -9.62 -22.18 17.81
C TYR A 45 -9.58 -23.61 18.36
N THR A 46 -8.74 -24.46 17.77
CA THR A 46 -8.54 -25.85 18.17
C THR A 46 -7.06 -26.09 18.50
N ALA A 47 -6.72 -27.30 18.98
CA ALA A 47 -5.34 -27.65 19.28
C ALA A 47 -4.39 -27.45 18.08
N ASP A 48 -4.86 -27.75 16.86
CA ASP A 48 -4.07 -27.62 15.62
C ASP A 48 -4.16 -26.22 14.97
N ARG A 49 -5.12 -25.40 15.41
CA ARG A 49 -5.33 -24.03 14.92
C ARG A 49 -5.42 -23.09 16.11
N THR A 50 -4.28 -22.61 16.56
CA THR A 50 -4.18 -21.73 17.72
C THR A 50 -4.39 -20.26 17.35
N LEU A 51 -4.85 -19.48 18.32
CA LEU A 51 -4.99 -18.03 18.18
C LEU A 51 -3.64 -17.36 17.90
N GLU A 52 -2.56 -17.81 18.53
CA GLU A 52 -1.21 -17.29 18.27
C GLU A 52 -0.77 -17.52 16.81
N ALA A 53 -1.02 -18.71 16.27
CA ALA A 53 -0.67 -19.02 14.88
C ALA A 53 -1.46 -18.12 13.91
N ALA A 54 -2.77 -17.94 14.16
CA ALA A 54 -3.60 -17.05 13.35
C ALA A 54 -3.15 -15.59 13.43
N GLN A 55 -2.89 -15.07 14.64
CA GLN A 55 -2.39 -13.71 14.85
C GLN A 55 -1.05 -13.50 14.14
N SER A 56 -0.12 -14.43 14.28
CA SER A 56 1.20 -14.39 13.63
C SER A 56 1.08 -14.37 12.10
N ALA A 57 0.22 -15.24 11.54
CA ALA A 57 -0.03 -15.28 10.11
C ALA A 57 -0.66 -13.96 9.59
N THR A 58 -1.63 -13.40 10.32
CA THR A 58 -2.24 -12.12 9.97
C THR A 58 -1.24 -10.97 10.01
N LEU A 59 -0.42 -10.88 11.06
CA LEU A 59 0.62 -9.84 11.17
C LEU A 59 1.65 -9.99 10.04
N THR A 60 2.10 -11.21 9.76
CA THR A 60 3.02 -11.50 8.67
C THR A 60 2.45 -11.02 7.33
N TYR A 61 1.18 -11.33 7.07
CA TYR A 61 0.47 -10.87 5.87
C TYR A 61 0.42 -9.34 5.78
N LEU A 62 0.01 -8.64 6.85
CA LEU A 62 -0.11 -7.18 6.87
C LEU A 62 1.25 -6.50 6.68
N PHE A 63 2.29 -6.97 7.37
CA PHE A 63 3.64 -6.45 7.22
C PHE A 63 4.23 -6.74 5.84
N THR A 64 3.98 -7.92 5.28
CA THR A 64 4.47 -8.27 3.94
C THR A 64 3.90 -7.31 2.89
N ILE A 65 2.60 -7.04 2.95
CA ILE A 65 1.95 -6.13 2.00
C ILE A 65 2.44 -4.70 2.18
N ALA A 66 2.45 -4.20 3.41
CA ALA A 66 2.90 -2.84 3.69
C ALA A 66 4.39 -2.66 3.35
N GLY A 67 5.22 -3.65 3.67
CA GLY A 67 6.65 -3.66 3.37
C GLY A 67 6.94 -3.71 1.87
N LEU A 68 6.27 -4.60 1.12
CA LEU A 68 6.40 -4.65 -0.34
C LEU A 68 5.95 -3.33 -0.97
N GLY A 69 4.81 -2.78 -0.54
CA GLY A 69 4.32 -1.48 -1.01
C GLY A 69 5.33 -0.36 -0.74
N LEU A 70 5.91 -0.31 0.46
CA LEU A 70 6.92 0.66 0.83
C LEU A 70 8.15 0.57 -0.09
N VAL A 71 8.67 -0.63 -0.31
CA VAL A 71 9.82 -0.87 -1.21
C VAL A 71 9.46 -0.47 -2.64
N PHE A 72 8.28 -0.83 -3.14
CA PHE A 72 7.86 -0.47 -4.49
C PHE A 72 7.73 1.04 -4.68
N TYR A 73 6.99 1.73 -3.80
CA TYR A 73 6.80 3.18 -3.90
C TYR A 73 8.12 3.95 -3.78
N THR A 74 8.99 3.56 -2.85
CA THR A 74 10.31 4.20 -2.70
C THR A 74 11.22 3.90 -3.89
N ALA A 75 11.33 2.65 -4.33
CA ALA A 75 12.12 2.29 -5.50
C ALA A 75 11.64 3.04 -6.75
N TYR A 76 10.33 3.16 -6.95
CA TYR A 76 9.77 3.87 -8.10
C TYR A 76 9.94 5.40 -7.98
N ALA A 77 9.82 5.97 -6.78
CA ALA A 77 10.09 7.39 -6.54
C ALA A 77 11.56 7.74 -6.84
N LEU A 78 12.49 6.89 -6.40
CA LEU A 78 13.93 7.04 -6.65
C LEU A 78 14.27 6.79 -8.13
N ALA A 79 13.67 5.77 -8.74
CA ALA A 79 13.86 5.42 -10.14
C ALA A 79 13.13 6.36 -11.10
N GLY A 80 12.16 7.16 -10.64
CA GLY A 80 11.36 8.09 -11.43
C GLY A 80 12.18 9.09 -12.24
N ARG A 81 13.47 9.30 -11.90
CA ARG A 81 14.42 10.07 -12.71
C ARG A 81 14.86 9.37 -14.01
N ARG A 82 14.60 8.06 -14.17
CA ARG A 82 14.94 7.21 -15.34
C ARG A 82 13.80 6.32 -15.85
N ALA A 83 12.84 5.95 -15.00
CA ALA A 83 11.86 4.88 -15.23
C ALA A 83 10.63 5.29 -16.09
N GLY A 84 10.45 6.57 -16.39
CA GLY A 84 9.29 7.08 -17.15
C GLY A 84 9.14 6.53 -18.59
N ARG A 85 10.10 5.74 -19.10
CA ARG A 85 10.17 5.32 -20.51
C ARG A 85 9.79 3.85 -20.81
N SER A 86 9.60 2.97 -19.83
CA SER A 86 9.34 1.53 -20.13
C SER A 86 7.86 1.14 -19.95
N GLY A 87 7.29 0.43 -20.93
CA GLY A 87 5.92 -0.10 -20.87
C GLY A 87 5.72 -1.15 -19.78
N ILE A 88 6.77 -1.90 -19.44
CA ILE A 88 6.78 -2.92 -18.38
C ILE A 88 6.52 -2.28 -17.00
N ALA A 89 7.15 -1.13 -16.74
CA ALA A 89 6.97 -0.41 -15.48
C ALA A 89 5.54 0.12 -15.30
N ALA A 90 4.84 0.42 -16.39
CA ALA A 90 3.43 0.82 -16.36
C ALA A 90 2.50 -0.37 -16.07
N TRP A 91 2.74 -1.53 -16.70
CA TRP A 91 1.98 -2.76 -16.45
C TRP A 91 2.14 -3.26 -15.02
N LEU A 92 3.37 -3.27 -14.49
CA LEU A 92 3.63 -3.63 -13.09
C LEU A 92 2.88 -2.71 -12.10
N SER A 93 2.82 -1.40 -12.40
CA SER A 93 2.10 -0.44 -11.55
C SER A 93 0.59 -0.69 -11.54
N VAL A 94 0.01 -1.02 -12.69
CA VAL A 94 -1.42 -1.39 -12.78
C VAL A 94 -1.69 -2.70 -12.04
N GLY A 95 -0.83 -3.70 -12.20
CA GLY A 95 -0.95 -4.98 -11.49
C GLY A 95 -0.88 -4.82 -9.97
N LEU A 96 0.07 -4.02 -9.48
CA LEU A 96 0.19 -3.71 -8.05
C LEU A 96 -1.02 -2.95 -7.52
N LEU A 97 -1.58 -2.02 -8.30
CA LEU A 97 -2.79 -1.31 -7.92
C LEU A 97 -4.00 -2.25 -7.78
N VAL A 98 -4.19 -3.16 -8.75
CA VAL A 98 -5.27 -4.16 -8.71
C VAL A 98 -5.10 -5.07 -7.51
N LEU A 99 -3.89 -5.60 -7.29
CA LEU A 99 -3.58 -6.47 -6.17
C LEU A 99 -3.80 -5.75 -4.83
N ALA A 100 -3.28 -4.52 -4.67
CA ALA A 100 -3.46 -3.73 -3.46
C ALA A 100 -4.95 -3.41 -3.19
N SER A 101 -5.72 -3.16 -4.24
CA SER A 101 -7.16 -2.90 -4.11
C SER A 101 -7.92 -4.16 -3.68
N ALA A 102 -7.62 -5.31 -4.27
CA ALA A 102 -8.21 -6.59 -3.87
C ALA A 102 -7.89 -6.93 -2.41
N LEU A 103 -6.64 -6.72 -1.98
CA LEU A 103 -6.20 -6.93 -0.60
C LEU A 103 -6.89 -5.96 0.37
N ALA A 104 -7.06 -4.70 -0.01
CA ALA A 104 -7.76 -3.74 0.82
C ALA A 104 -9.26 -4.07 0.96
N ILE A 105 -9.90 -4.52 -0.12
CA ILE A 105 -11.28 -5.03 -0.07
C ILE A 105 -11.37 -6.26 0.83
N TYR A 106 -10.42 -7.20 0.72
CA TYR A 106 -10.34 -8.35 1.61
C TYR A 106 -10.22 -7.92 3.08
N ASN A 107 -9.36 -6.95 3.39
CA ASN A 107 -9.22 -6.45 4.76
C ASN A 107 -10.51 -5.85 5.33
N LEU A 108 -11.39 -5.29 4.49
CA LEU A 108 -12.70 -4.79 4.92
C LEU A 108 -13.65 -5.89 5.37
N THR A 109 -13.48 -7.12 4.87
CA THR A 109 -14.30 -8.27 5.28
C THR A 109 -13.73 -9.00 6.50
N GLN A 110 -12.48 -8.74 6.86
CA GLN A 110 -11.82 -9.36 8.01
C GLN A 110 -12.19 -8.65 9.32
N PRO A 111 -12.24 -9.35 10.48
CA PRO A 111 -12.55 -8.80 11.80
C PRO A 111 -11.40 -7.94 12.38
N PHE A 112 -10.70 -7.19 11.53
CA PHE A 112 -9.62 -6.31 11.93
C PHE A 112 -10.14 -5.01 12.56
N PRO A 113 -9.34 -4.37 13.44
CA PRO A 113 -9.62 -3.04 13.95
C PRO A 113 -9.88 -2.06 12.81
N LEU A 114 -10.83 -1.14 12.99
CA LEU A 114 -11.22 -0.16 11.97
C LEU A 114 -10.01 0.66 11.47
N ALA A 115 -9.07 0.99 12.34
CA ALA A 115 -7.84 1.68 11.96
C ALA A 115 -7.00 0.89 10.94
N VAL A 116 -6.83 -0.42 11.13
CA VAL A 116 -6.10 -1.29 10.17
C VAL A 116 -6.82 -1.32 8.82
N ARG A 117 -8.15 -1.42 8.84
CA ARG A 117 -8.97 -1.39 7.63
C ARG A 117 -8.81 -0.07 6.86
N LEU A 118 -8.95 1.06 7.53
CA LEU A 118 -8.83 2.39 6.90
C LEU A 118 -7.43 2.62 6.34
N VAL A 119 -6.40 2.29 7.12
CA VAL A 119 -5.02 2.55 6.74
C VAL A 119 -4.57 1.58 5.63
N GLY A 120 -5.15 0.38 5.56
CA GLY A 120 -4.98 -0.54 4.44
C GLY A 120 -5.57 -0.05 3.11
N LEU A 121 -6.49 0.92 3.12
CA LEU A 121 -7.03 1.55 1.91
C LEU A 121 -6.14 2.68 1.36
N LEU A 122 -5.23 3.22 2.17
CA LEU A 122 -4.39 4.33 1.76
C LEU A 122 -3.42 3.95 0.61
N PRO A 123 -2.68 2.83 0.67
CA PRO A 123 -1.79 2.44 -0.42
C PRO A 123 -2.47 2.29 -1.80
N PRO A 124 -3.63 1.62 -1.98
CA PRO A 124 -4.29 1.56 -3.27
C PRO A 124 -4.89 2.91 -3.70
N ALA A 125 -5.42 3.72 -2.78
CA ALA A 125 -5.93 5.05 -3.11
C ALA A 125 -4.82 5.95 -3.70
N VAL A 126 -3.64 5.94 -3.07
CA VAL A 126 -2.48 6.69 -3.58
C VAL A 126 -1.96 6.09 -4.89
N GLY A 127 -2.02 4.76 -5.05
CA GLY A 127 -1.65 4.09 -6.30
C GLY A 127 -2.53 4.50 -7.48
N ALA A 128 -3.84 4.63 -7.26
CA ALA A 128 -4.77 5.12 -8.27
C ALA A 128 -4.45 6.56 -8.69
N LEU A 129 -4.14 7.42 -7.71
CA LEU A 129 -3.69 8.79 -7.97
C LEU A 129 -2.36 8.83 -8.73
N ALA A 130 -1.41 7.94 -8.41
CA ALA A 130 -0.13 7.84 -9.10
C ALA A 130 -0.32 7.47 -10.57
N VAL A 131 -1.17 6.48 -10.87
CA VAL A 131 -1.49 6.09 -12.24
C VAL A 131 -2.19 7.22 -13.01
N GLY A 132 -3.13 7.93 -12.37
CA GLY A 132 -3.83 9.06 -12.98
C GLY A 132 -2.89 10.21 -13.34
N THR A 133 -2.02 10.61 -12.40
CA THR A 133 -1.04 11.69 -12.61
C THR A 133 0.00 11.33 -13.66
N LEU A 134 0.54 10.11 -13.65
CA LEU A 134 1.48 9.64 -14.67
C LEU A 134 0.87 9.61 -16.08
N ARG A 135 -0.41 9.23 -16.22
CA ARG A 135 -1.10 9.26 -17.51
C ARG A 135 -1.33 10.68 -18.01
N ALA A 136 -1.70 11.60 -17.13
CA ALA A 136 -1.90 13.01 -17.47
C ALA A 136 -0.59 13.67 -17.94
N GLU A 137 0.52 13.43 -17.22
CA GLU A 137 1.85 13.94 -17.58
C GLU A 137 2.29 13.42 -18.97
N ARG A 138 2.11 12.13 -19.26
CA ARG A 138 2.45 11.55 -20.58
C ARG A 138 1.66 12.17 -21.74
N ARG A 139 0.38 12.47 -21.54
CA ARG A 139 -0.47 13.10 -22.57
C ARG A 139 -0.03 14.54 -22.85
N ALA A 140 0.31 15.30 -21.81
CA ALA A 140 0.77 16.68 -21.95
C ALA A 140 2.12 16.80 -22.69
N THR A 141 3.00 15.80 -22.59
CA THR A 141 4.28 15.79 -23.32
C THR A 141 4.19 15.28 -24.76
N ALA A 142 3.07 14.70 -25.17
CA ALA A 142 2.87 14.15 -26.51
C ALA A 142 2.04 15.07 -27.44
N ALA A 143 1.52 16.18 -26.91
CA ALA A 143 0.83 17.25 -27.62
C ALA A 143 1.79 18.42 -27.87
#